data_AF-A0A376Y9I1-F1
#
_entry.id   AF-A0A376Y9I1-F1
#
_cell.length_a   1.000
_cell.length_b   1.000
_cell.length_c   1.000
_cell.angle_alpha   90.00
_cell.angle_beta   90.00
_cell.angle_gamma   90.00
#
_symmetry.space_group_name_H-M   'P 1'
#
loop_
_entity.id
_entity.type
_entity.pdbx_description
1 polymer ?
#
loop_
_entity_poly.entity_id
_entity_poly.type
_entity_poly.pdbx_seq_one_letter_code
_entity_poly.pdbx_strand_id
1 'polypeptide(L)'
;MSMISGKLGEDKQNKQEKSETAVRESIGVVPLALPLMAGPGAISSTIVWGTRYHSISYLFGFFVAIALFALCCWGLFRMAPWLVRVLRQTGINVITRIMGLLLMALGIEFIVTGIKGIFPGLLN
;
A
#
# COMPACT_ATOMS: atom_id res chain seq x y z
N MET A 1 -1.35 -55.22 -5.86
CA MET A 1 -2.03 -54.67 -7.06
C MET A 1 -2.12 -53.13 -7.08
N SER A 2 -2.10 -52.37 -5.97
CA SER A 2 -2.13 -50.89 -6.02
C SER A 2 -0.75 -50.20 -6.08
N MET A 3 0.36 -50.94 -6.02
CA MET A 3 1.72 -50.37 -6.13
C MET A 3 2.37 -50.56 -7.52
N ILE A 4 1.64 -51.16 -8.47
CA ILE A 4 2.04 -51.29 -9.88
C ILE A 4 1.36 -50.21 -10.76
N SER A 5 0.36 -49.51 -10.24
CA SER A 5 -0.32 -48.43 -10.96
C SER A 5 0.20 -47.10 -10.44
N GLY A 6 1.09 -46.48 -11.21
CA GLY A 6 1.72 -45.19 -10.92
C GLY A 6 0.74 -44.02 -10.94
N LYS A 7 -0.18 -43.97 -9.97
CA LYS A 7 -0.75 -42.72 -9.52
C LYS A 7 0.05 -42.30 -8.29
N LEU A 8 1.06 -41.46 -8.50
CA LEU A 8 1.50 -40.56 -7.43
C LEU A 8 0.22 -39.87 -6.94
N GLY A 9 -0.11 -40.09 -5.67
CA GLY A 9 -1.25 -39.46 -5.03
C GLY A 9 -1.10 -37.96 -5.24
N GLU A 10 -2.02 -37.42 -6.04
CA GLU A 10 -2.09 -36.01 -6.39
C GLU A 10 -2.07 -35.18 -5.10
N ASP A 11 -0.99 -34.42 -4.95
CA ASP A 11 -0.85 -33.16 -4.24
C ASP A 11 -1.96 -32.82 -3.23
N LYS A 12 -1.91 -33.41 -2.04
CA LYS A 12 -2.52 -32.82 -0.84
C LYS A 12 -1.51 -32.04 0.01
N GLN A 13 -0.46 -31.54 -0.63
CA GLN A 13 0.61 -30.80 0.05
C GLN A 13 0.72 -29.33 -0.41
N ASN A 14 -0.35 -28.74 -0.96
CA ASN A 14 -0.29 -27.38 -1.52
C ASN A 14 -1.44 -26.46 -1.08
N LYS A 15 -1.66 -26.32 0.22
CA LYS A 15 -2.54 -25.26 0.76
C LYS A 15 -1.96 -24.50 1.95
N GLN A 16 -1.04 -25.12 2.68
CA GLN A 16 -0.36 -24.50 3.82
C GLN A 16 0.77 -23.55 3.36
N GLU A 17 1.55 -23.92 2.34
CA GLU A 17 2.70 -23.15 1.87
C GLU A 17 2.30 -21.82 1.19
N LYS A 18 1.12 -21.78 0.56
CA LYS A 18 0.57 -20.55 -0.03
C LYS A 18 0.27 -19.45 1.01
N SER A 19 0.08 -19.82 2.28
CA SER A 19 -0.20 -18.86 3.35
C SER A 19 1.07 -18.20 3.90
N GLU A 20 2.21 -18.89 3.90
CA GLU A 20 3.47 -18.33 4.40
C GLU A 20 4.11 -17.34 3.41
N THR A 21 3.93 -17.56 2.11
CA THR A 21 4.32 -16.59 1.08
C THR A 21 3.51 -15.29 1.18
N ALA A 22 2.21 -15.38 1.47
CA ALA A 22 1.35 -14.21 1.65
C ALA A 22 1.76 -13.34 2.85
N VAL A 23 2.25 -13.96 3.93
CA VAL A 23 2.75 -13.24 5.13
C VAL A 23 4.05 -12.48 4.83
N ARG A 24 4.94 -13.05 4.00
CA ARG A 24 6.16 -12.36 3.54
C ARG A 24 5.86 -11.21 2.58
N GLU A 25 4.79 -11.30 1.78
CA GLU A 25 4.31 -10.20 0.93
C GLU A 25 3.72 -9.04 1.75
N SER A 26 3.07 -9.33 2.88
CA SER A 26 2.48 -8.31 3.76
C SER A 26 3.49 -7.42 4.51
N ILE A 27 4.78 -7.79 4.55
CA ILE A 27 5.82 -6.95 5.19
C ILE A 27 6.01 -5.63 4.42
N GLY A 28 5.80 -5.60 3.10
CA GLY A 28 5.86 -4.37 2.30
C GLY A 28 4.61 -3.49 2.39
N VAL A 29 3.49 -4.05 2.86
CA VAL A 29 2.20 -3.36 2.91
C VAL A 29 2.21 -2.27 3.98
N VAL A 30 2.82 -2.50 5.13
CA VAL A 30 2.72 -1.55 6.25
C VAL A 30 3.59 -0.29 6.08
N PRO A 31 4.88 -0.36 5.70
CA PRO A 31 5.71 0.84 5.62
C PRO A 31 5.46 1.69 4.38
N LEU A 32 4.95 1.12 3.27
CA LEU A 32 4.72 1.85 2.02
C LEU A 32 3.25 2.12 1.72
N ALA A 33 2.31 1.22 2.07
CA ALA A 33 0.91 1.48 1.78
C ALA A 33 0.36 2.64 2.64
N LEU A 34 0.85 2.80 3.87
CA LEU A 34 0.48 3.95 4.72
C LEU A 34 0.94 5.29 4.10
N PRO A 35 2.21 5.46 3.70
CA PRO A 35 2.65 6.64 2.95
C PRO A 35 1.95 6.81 1.60
N LEU A 36 1.61 5.74 0.89
CA LEU A 36 0.88 5.83 -0.38
C LEU A 36 -0.57 6.28 -0.17
N MET A 37 -1.22 5.84 0.92
CA MET A 37 -2.59 6.24 1.25
C MET A 37 -2.68 7.71 1.70
N ALA A 38 -1.75 8.16 2.54
CA ALA A 38 -1.75 9.53 3.05
C ALA A 38 -1.00 10.51 2.11
N GLY A 39 -0.03 10.03 1.35
CA GLY A 39 0.88 10.84 0.53
C GLY A 39 1.95 11.56 1.37
N PRO A 40 3.22 11.63 0.92
CA PRO A 40 4.30 12.29 1.66
C PRO A 40 4.05 13.80 1.89
N GLY A 41 3.39 14.47 0.94
CA GLY A 41 3.03 15.88 1.05
C GLY A 41 1.95 16.16 2.11
N ALA A 42 0.96 15.28 2.24
CA ALA A 42 -0.05 15.44 3.29
C ALA A 42 0.52 15.14 4.67
N ILE A 43 1.40 14.14 4.79
CA ILE A 43 2.13 13.84 6.05
C ILE A 43 2.94 15.07 6.48
N SER A 44 3.74 15.65 5.59
CA SER A 44 4.53 16.85 5.88
C SER A 44 3.64 18.03 6.32
N SER A 45 2.58 18.32 5.56
CA SER A 45 1.65 19.41 5.86
C SER A 45 0.96 19.25 7.22
N THR A 46 0.54 18.02 7.54
CA THR A 46 -0.07 17.65 8.82
C THR A 46 0.89 17.90 9.99
N ILE A 47 2.17 17.55 9.84
CA ILE A 47 3.21 17.79 10.86
C ILE A 47 3.48 19.30 11.03
N VAL A 48 3.62 20.04 9.93
CA VAL A 48 3.87 21.49 9.97
C VAL A 48 2.70 22.24 10.61
N TRP A 49 1.46 21.91 10.26
CA TRP A 49 0.28 22.53 10.86
C TRP A 49 0.09 22.13 12.33
N GLY A 50 0.36 20.87 12.67
CA GLY A 50 0.28 20.38 14.06
C GLY A 50 1.30 21.06 14.99
N THR A 51 2.46 21.45 14.48
CA THR A 51 3.49 22.16 15.28
C THR A 51 3.25 23.66 15.40
N ARG A 52 2.56 24.29 14.42
CA ARG A 52 2.34 25.74 14.37
C ARG A 52 1.14 26.26 15.17
N TYR A 53 0.10 25.45 15.39
CA TYR A 53 -1.16 25.91 15.97
C TYR A 53 -1.57 25.10 17.22
N HIS A 54 -1.36 25.67 18.41
CA HIS A 54 -1.74 25.07 19.70
C HIS A 54 -3.09 25.57 20.26
N SER A 55 -3.86 26.35 19.50
CA SER A 55 -5.18 26.83 19.96
C SER A 55 -6.23 25.73 19.91
N ILE A 56 -7.08 25.66 20.95
CA ILE A 56 -8.09 24.60 21.14
C ILE A 56 -9.05 24.47 19.94
N SER A 57 -9.32 25.57 19.24
CA SER A 57 -10.16 25.65 18.04
C SER A 57 -9.55 24.94 16.83
N TYR A 58 -8.24 25.10 16.62
CA TYR A 58 -7.52 24.40 15.56
C TYR A 58 -7.38 22.91 15.85
N LEU A 59 -7.17 22.55 17.11
CA LEU A 59 -7.11 21.15 17.54
C LEU A 59 -8.43 20.42 17.25
N PHE A 60 -9.57 21.08 17.53
CA PHE A 60 -10.89 20.54 17.22
C PHE A 60 -11.12 20.40 15.71
N GLY A 61 -10.74 21.41 14.92
CA GLY A 61 -10.82 21.34 13.45
C GLY A 61 -9.97 20.19 12.87
N PHE A 62 -8.78 19.97 13.42
CA PHE A 62 -7.89 18.88 13.02
C PHE A 62 -8.51 17.51 13.33
N PHE A 63 -9.08 17.35 14.53
CA PHE A 63 -9.76 16.13 14.93
C PHE A 63 -10.95 15.81 14.02
N VAL A 64 -11.77 16.81 13.69
CA VAL A 64 -12.90 16.66 12.77
C VAL A 64 -12.41 16.25 11.37
N ALA A 65 -11.35 16.85 10.86
CA ALA A 65 -10.77 16.50 9.56
C ALA A 65 -10.29 15.04 9.51
N ILE A 66 -9.59 14.59 10.55
CA ILE A 66 -9.12 13.20 10.67
C ILE A 66 -10.31 12.24 10.78
N ALA A 67 -11.33 12.58 11.59
CA ALA A 67 -12.53 11.76 11.74
C ALA A 67 -13.29 11.63 10.41
N LEU A 68 -13.40 12.72 9.65
CA LEU A 68 -14.03 12.72 8.32
C LEU A 68 -13.25 11.83 7.33
N PHE A 69 -11.92 11.94 7.32
CA PHE A 69 -11.06 11.10 6.48
C PHE A 69 -11.19 9.62 6.84
N ALA A 70 -11.15 9.30 8.14
CA ALA A 70 -11.34 7.92 8.62
C ALA A 70 -12.72 7.36 8.23
N LEU A 71 -13.79 8.17 8.31
CA LEU A 71 -15.12 7.78 7.88
C LEU A 71 -15.18 7.52 6.37
N CYS A 72 -14.49 8.35 5.56
CA CYS A 72 -14.37 8.15 4.13
C CYS A 72 -13.65 6.84 3.79
N CYS A 73 -12.50 6.58 4.43
CA CYS A 73 -11.76 5.31 4.28
C CYS A 73 -12.62 4.12 4.69
N TRP A 74 -13.38 4.23 5.77
CA TRP A 74 -14.29 3.17 6.21
C TRP A 74 -15.38 2.88 5.17
N GLY A 75 -15.96 3.93 4.56
CA GLY A 75 -16.91 3.78 3.46
C GLY A 75 -16.30 3.08 2.25
N LEU A 76 -15.08 3.48 1.85
CA LEU A 76 -14.34 2.86 0.76
C LEU A 76 -14.06 1.37 1.01
N PHE A 77 -13.57 1.04 2.21
CA PHE A 77 -13.31 -0.36 2.58
C PHE A 77 -14.59 -1.19 2.66
N ARG A 78 -15.70 -0.62 3.09
CA ARG A 78 -17.00 -1.31 3.06
C ARG A 78 -17.46 -1.60 1.62
N MET A 79 -17.11 -0.76 0.64
CA MET A 79 -17.39 -1.02 -0.78
C MET A 79 -16.36 -1.92 -1.47
N ALA A 80 -15.24 -2.24 -0.84
CA ALA A 80 -14.20 -3.12 -1.39
C ALA A 80 -14.72 -4.48 -1.91
N PRO A 81 -15.58 -5.25 -1.21
CA PRO A 81 -16.11 -6.51 -1.74
C PRO A 81 -17.05 -6.34 -2.95
N TRP A 82 -17.61 -5.14 -3.14
CA TRP A 82 -18.35 -4.81 -4.36
C TRP A 82 -17.40 -4.48 -5.51
N LEU A 83 -16.35 -3.71 -5.22
CA LEU A 83 -15.29 -3.37 -6.19
C LEU A 83 -14.62 -4.62 -6.77
N VAL A 84 -14.29 -5.60 -5.91
CA VAL A 84 -13.70 -6.89 -6.34
C VAL A 84 -14.61 -7.64 -7.32
N ARG A 85 -15.93 -7.57 -7.14
CA ARG A 85 -16.89 -8.20 -8.06
C ARG A 85 -16.96 -7.51 -9.41
N VAL A 86 -16.85 -6.18 -9.44
CA VAL A 86 -16.86 -5.39 -10.68
C VAL A 86 -15.57 -5.62 -11.49
N LEU A 87 -14.42 -5.67 -10.83
CA LEU A 87 -13.12 -5.70 -11.50
C LEU A 87 -12.76 -7.06 -12.12
N ARG A 88 -13.42 -8.16 -11.72
CA ARG A 88 -13.11 -9.54 -12.13
C ARG A 88 -11.61 -9.88 -11.98
N GLN A 89 -11.20 -11.10 -12.35
CA GLN A 89 -9.79 -11.50 -12.22
C GLN A 89 -8.84 -10.71 -13.15
N THR A 90 -9.28 -10.40 -14.37
CA THR A 90 -8.44 -9.67 -15.33
C THR A 90 -8.16 -8.24 -14.88
N GLY A 91 -9.17 -7.53 -14.34
CA GLY A 91 -8.98 -6.16 -13.87
C GLY A 91 -8.06 -6.07 -12.66
N ILE A 92 -8.17 -7.01 -11.72
CA ILE A 92 -7.25 -7.10 -10.57
C ILE A 92 -5.81 -7.29 -11.06
N ASN A 93 -5.57 -8.20 -12.01
CA ASN A 93 -4.22 -8.45 -12.53
C ASN A 93 -3.61 -7.21 -13.21
N VAL A 94 -4.43 -6.46 -13.95
CA VAL A 94 -3.99 -5.19 -14.56
C VAL A 94 -3.63 -4.16 -13.49
N ILE A 95 -4.47 -4.00 -12.46
CA ILE A 95 -4.20 -3.04 -11.38
C ILE A 95 -2.93 -3.40 -10.62
N THR A 96 -2.72 -4.67 -10.28
CA THR A 96 -1.48 -5.12 -9.62
C THR A 96 -0.25 -4.78 -10.46
N ARG A 97 -0.32 -4.95 -11.79
CA ARG A 97 0.77 -4.58 -12.70
C ARG A 97 1.03 -3.08 -12.71
N ILE A 98 -0.03 -2.26 -12.74
CA ILE A 98 0.07 -0.80 -12.69
C ILE A 98 0.67 -0.35 -11.36
N MET A 99 0.19 -0.89 -10.23
CA MET A 99 0.75 -0.58 -8.90
C MET A 99 2.24 -0.93 -8.83
N GLY A 100 2.65 -2.08 -9.39
CA GLY A 100 4.06 -2.45 -9.50
C GLY A 100 4.88 -1.45 -10.31
N LEU A 101 4.37 -0.98 -11.44
CA LEU A 101 5.01 0.06 -12.26
C LEU A 101 5.11 1.40 -11.53
N LEU A 102 4.05 1.82 -10.81
CA LEU A 102 4.06 3.04 -10.00
C LEU A 102 5.08 2.96 -8.87
N LEU A 103 5.17 1.82 -8.17
CA LEU A 103 6.16 1.59 -7.12
C LEU A 103 7.58 1.70 -7.67
N MET A 104 7.85 1.15 -8.86
CA MET A 104 9.15 1.31 -9.52
C MET A 104 9.45 2.77 -9.84
N ALA A 105 8.48 3.50 -10.40
CA ALA A 105 8.64 4.91 -10.74
C ALA A 105 8.93 5.77 -9.49
N LEU A 106 8.17 5.57 -8.41
CA LEU A 106 8.38 6.25 -7.13
C LEU A 106 9.74 5.90 -6.52
N GLY A 107 10.18 4.65 -6.64
CA GLY A 107 11.52 4.23 -6.21
C GLY A 107 12.62 4.99 -6.95
N ILE A 108 12.51 5.10 -8.29
CA ILE A 108 13.46 5.86 -9.12
C ILE A 108 13.42 7.35 -8.75
N GLU A 109 12.23 7.93 -8.54
CA GLU A 109 12.06 9.32 -8.11
C GLU A 109 12.76 9.60 -6.79
N PHE A 110 12.61 8.72 -5.79
CA PHE A 110 13.31 8.84 -4.50
C PHE A 110 14.82 8.70 -4.63
N ILE A 111 15.32 7.79 -5.47
CA ILE A 111 16.76 7.65 -5.75
C ILE A 111 17.31 8.93 -6.38
N VAL A 112 16.65 9.45 -7.42
CA VAL A 112 17.08 10.68 -8.10
C VAL A 112 17.04 11.88 -7.16
N THR A 113 15.97 12.01 -6.37
CA THR A 113 15.83 13.09 -5.38
C THR A 113 16.89 13.00 -4.29
N GLY A 114 17.19 11.79 -3.81
CA GLY A 114 18.26 11.54 -2.85
C GLY A 114 19.64 11.90 -3.40
N ILE A 115 19.97 11.49 -4.63
CA ILE A 115 21.25 11.81 -5.28
C ILE A 115 21.40 13.33 -5.50
N LYS A 116 20.34 14.01 -5.98
CA LYS A 116 20.32 15.47 -6.13
C LYS A 116 20.56 16.19 -4.81
N GLY A 117 19.99 15.69 -3.71
CA GLY A 117 20.19 16.25 -2.37
C GLY A 117 21.61 16.07 -1.83
N ILE A 118 22.30 14.98 -2.20
CA ILE A 118 23.65 14.66 -1.73
C ILE A 118 24.73 15.39 -2.54
N PHE A 119 24.55 15.58 -3.85
CA PHE A 119 25.50 16.29 -4.72
C PHE A 119 24.91 17.57 -5.32
N PRO A 120 24.62 18.60 -4.50
CA PRO A 120 24.08 19.88 -4.99
C PRO A 120 25.08 20.68 -5.85
N GLY A 121 26.37 20.32 -5.81
CA GLY A 121 27.45 21.06 -6.50
C GLY A 121 27.89 20.52 -7.87
N LEU A 122 27.37 19.37 -8.35
CA LEU A 122 27.74 18.81 -9.66
C LEU A 122 26.71 19.11 -10.77
N LEU A 123 25.54 19.65 -10.39
CA LEU A 123 24.40 19.94 -11.27
C LEU A 123 24.04 21.43 -11.33
N ASN A 124 24.95 22.31 -10.89
CA ASN A 124 24.83 23.75 -11.11
C ASN A 124 25.67 24.19 -12.30
#